data_AF-A0A8K0VJJ4-F1
#
_entry.id   AF-A0A8K0VJJ4-F1
#
_cell.length_a   1.000
_cell.length_b   1.000
_cell.length_c   1.000
_cell.angle_alpha   90.00
_cell.angle_beta   90.00
_cell.angle_gamma   90.00
#
_symmetry.space_group_name_H-M   'P 1'
#
loop_
_entity.id
_entity.type
_entity.pdbx_description
1 polymer ?
#
loop_
_entity_poly.entity_id
_entity_poly.type
_entity_poly.pdbx_seq_one_letter_code
_entity_poly.pdbx_strand_id
1 'polypeptide(L)'
;MADNTRVAAGHKANLNNPHTSVESKVHSKEVLKEEFGEDVPYRDGKHPGNVAGGLKAAITNPSVSDEAKESAKERLEEMGA
;
A
#
# COMPACT_ATOMS: atom_id res chain seq x y z
N MET A 1 -14.83 10.54 -17.46
CA MET A 1 -14.43 10.98 -16.11
C MET A 1 -13.03 10.46 -15.84
N ALA A 2 -12.06 11.31 -15.53
CA ALA A 2 -10.81 10.82 -14.98
C ALA A 2 -11.14 10.01 -13.72
N ASP A 3 -10.50 8.87 -13.58
CA ASP A 3 -10.75 7.93 -12.50
C ASP A 3 -10.26 8.59 -11.21
N ASN A 4 -11.13 9.33 -10.50
CA ASN A 4 -10.77 10.08 -9.28
C ASN A 4 -10.01 9.18 -8.28
N THR A 5 -10.31 7.89 -8.26
CA THR A 5 -9.55 6.83 -7.58
C THR A 5 -8.06 6.78 -7.93
N ARG A 6 -7.67 6.95 -9.20
CA ARG A 6 -6.26 7.04 -9.63
C ARG A 6 -5.59 8.34 -9.21
N VAL A 7 -6.32 9.46 -9.23
CA VAL A 7 -5.82 10.77 -8.79
C VAL A 7 -5.48 10.74 -7.30
N ALA A 8 -6.41 10.23 -6.47
CA ALA A 8 -6.15 10.03 -5.04
C ALA A 8 -4.96 9.09 -4.78
N ALA A 9 -4.83 8.01 -5.57
CA ALA A 9 -3.70 7.10 -5.45
C ALA A 9 -2.36 7.79 -5.74
N GLY A 10 -2.31 8.68 -6.74
CA GLY A 10 -1.12 9.47 -7.07
C GLY A 10 -0.68 10.41 -5.94
N HIS A 11 -1.62 11.19 -5.38
CA HIS A 11 -1.33 12.05 -4.24
C HIS A 11 -0.92 11.25 -3.00
N LYS A 12 -1.52 10.07 -2.76
CA LYS A 12 -1.12 9.16 -1.68
C LYS A 12 0.30 8.60 -1.89
N ALA A 13 0.69 8.28 -3.12
CA ALA A 13 2.06 7.87 -3.43
C ALA A 13 3.06 9.00 -3.15
N ASN A 14 2.70 10.24 -3.49
CA ASN A 14 3.55 11.41 -3.22
C ASN A 14 3.80 11.64 -1.71
N LEU A 15 2.80 11.38 -0.85
CA LEU A 15 2.96 11.47 0.61
C LEU A 15 3.99 10.47 1.17
N ASN A 16 3.99 9.24 0.64
CA ASN A 16 4.85 8.15 1.10
C ASN A 16 6.24 8.15 0.44
N ASN A 17 6.43 8.91 -0.64
CA ASN A 17 7.71 8.96 -1.33
C ASN A 17 8.73 9.80 -0.51
N PRO A 18 9.87 9.21 -0.08
CA PRO A 18 10.89 9.93 0.70
C PRO A 18 11.66 10.96 -0.13
N HIS A 19 11.58 10.90 -1.46
CA HIS A 19 12.27 11.79 -2.38
C HIS A 19 11.44 13.02 -2.79
N THR A 20 10.33 13.30 -2.10
CA THR A 20 9.45 14.45 -2.41
C THR A 20 9.59 15.53 -1.36
N SER A 21 9.41 16.78 -1.78
CA SER A 21 9.52 17.93 -0.89
C SER A 21 8.33 18.00 0.08
N VAL A 22 8.56 18.61 1.25
CA VAL A 22 7.53 18.79 2.28
C VAL A 22 6.34 19.58 1.73
N GLU A 23 6.60 20.65 0.98
CA GLU A 23 5.56 21.44 0.29
C GLU A 23 4.67 20.57 -0.62
N SER A 24 5.27 19.65 -1.39
CA SER A 24 4.52 18.77 -2.30
C SER A 24 3.63 17.81 -1.53
N LYS A 25 4.09 17.33 -0.37
CA LYS A 25 3.32 16.47 0.52
C LYS A 25 2.15 17.23 1.15
N VAL A 26 2.37 18.45 1.62
CA VAL A 26 1.31 19.31 2.16
C VAL A 26 0.23 19.54 1.11
N HIS A 27 0.62 19.97 -0.10
CA HIS A 27 -0.32 20.18 -1.19
C HIS A 27 -1.10 18.91 -1.56
N SER A 28 -0.43 17.76 -1.63
CA SER A 28 -1.10 16.48 -1.90
C SER A 28 -2.10 16.09 -0.82
N LYS A 29 -1.83 16.44 0.45
CA LYS A 29 -2.76 16.22 1.55
C LYS A 29 -3.98 17.12 1.46
N GLU A 30 -3.80 18.38 1.07
CA GLU A 30 -4.89 19.34 0.88
C GLU A 30 -5.81 18.93 -0.26
N VAL A 31 -5.26 18.57 -1.42
CA VAL A 31 -6.05 18.09 -2.57
C VAL A 31 -6.86 16.84 -2.21
N LEU A 32 -6.25 15.88 -1.49
CA LEU A 32 -6.96 14.70 -1.01
C LEU A 32 -8.13 15.06 -0.08
N LYS A 33 -7.94 16.05 0.79
CA LYS A 33 -8.98 16.51 1.72
C LYS A 33 -10.12 17.23 0.98
N GLU A 34 -9.80 18.03 -0.02
CA GLU A 34 -10.78 18.83 -0.78
C GLU A 34 -11.60 17.97 -1.74
N GLU A 35 -10.95 17.12 -2.55
CA GLU A 35 -11.65 16.33 -3.58
C GLU A 35 -12.37 15.11 -3.01
N PHE A 36 -11.87 14.54 -1.91
CA PHE A 36 -12.35 13.24 -1.40
C PHE A 36 -12.84 13.30 0.06
N GLY A 37 -12.81 14.49 0.69
CA GLY A 37 -13.26 14.73 2.06
C GLY A 37 -12.25 14.34 3.13
N GLU A 38 -12.56 14.60 4.40
CA GLU A 38 -11.71 14.14 5.54
C GLU A 38 -11.69 12.62 5.70
N ASP A 39 -12.67 11.93 5.12
CA ASP A 39 -12.80 10.47 5.15
C ASP A 39 -12.10 9.80 3.96
N VAL A 40 -11.05 10.42 3.39
CA VAL A 40 -10.08 9.62 2.65
C VAL A 40 -9.39 8.71 3.66
N PRO A 41 -9.59 7.39 3.62
CA PRO A 41 -8.89 6.50 4.52
C PRO A 41 -7.40 6.64 4.18
N TYR A 42 -6.71 7.41 5.02
CA TYR A 42 -5.27 7.41 5.13
C TYR A 42 -4.90 6.03 5.68
N ARG A 43 -4.88 5.05 4.78
CA ARG A 43 -4.39 3.70 5.06
C ARG A 43 -2.88 3.84 5.17
N ASP A 44 -2.43 4.27 6.35
CA ASP A 44 -1.06 4.12 6.79
C ASP A 44 -0.83 2.61 6.94
N GLY A 45 -0.35 1.98 5.88
CA GLY A 45 -0.20 0.54 5.85
C GLY A 45 -0.47 -0.08 4.50
N LYS A 46 0.45 -0.97 4.12
CA LYS A 46 0.29 -1.89 3.00
C LYS A 46 -1.07 -2.57 3.12
N HIS A 47 -1.87 -2.53 2.05
CA HIS A 47 -3.17 -3.18 2.04
C HIS A 47 -3.00 -4.64 2.49
N PRO A 48 -3.68 -5.12 3.53
CA PRO A 48 -3.46 -6.47 4.06
C PRO A 48 -3.68 -7.55 2.99
N GLY A 49 -4.60 -7.33 2.04
CA GLY A 49 -4.77 -8.19 0.87
C GLY A 49 -3.57 -8.21 -0.07
N ASN A 50 -2.86 -7.08 -0.25
CA ASN A 50 -1.64 -7.03 -1.06
C ASN A 50 -0.47 -7.72 -0.34
N VAL A 51 -0.40 -7.59 0.99
CA VAL A 51 0.60 -8.30 1.80
C VAL A 51 0.35 -9.81 1.73
N ALA A 52 -0.88 -10.27 1.98
CA ALA A 52 -1.25 -11.67 1.86
C ALA A 52 -1.01 -12.20 0.44
N GLY A 53 -1.36 -11.44 -0.60
CA GLY A 53 -1.07 -11.80 -1.99
C GLY A 53 0.43 -11.96 -2.27
N GLY A 54 1.26 -11.05 -1.76
CA GLY A 54 2.72 -11.14 -1.85
C GLY A 54 3.30 -12.36 -1.12
N LEU A 55 2.77 -12.67 0.08
CA LEU A 55 3.16 -13.87 0.84
C LEU A 55 2.76 -15.15 0.10
N LYS A 56 1.54 -15.23 -0.47
CA LYS A 56 1.10 -16.36 -1.32
C LYS A 56 2.03 -16.54 -2.52
N ALA A 57 2.39 -15.45 -3.19
CA ALA A 57 3.32 -15.48 -4.32
C ALA A 57 4.70 -16.01 -3.90
N ALA A 58 5.23 -15.55 -2.76
CA ALA A 58 6.51 -16.02 -2.23
C ALA A 58 6.52 -17.52 -1.95
N ILE A 59 5.42 -18.07 -1.41
CA ILE A 59 5.28 -19.52 -1.13
C ILE A 59 5.38 -20.36 -2.41
N THR A 60 4.78 -19.90 -3.51
CA THR A 60 4.75 -20.64 -4.78
C THR A 60 6.00 -20.43 -5.65
N ASN A 61 6.84 -19.46 -5.32
CA ASN A 61 7.96 -19.07 -6.16
C ASN A 61 9.15 -20.04 -6.00
N PRO A 62 9.60 -20.72 -7.08
CA PRO A 62 10.71 -21.67 -7.00
C PRO A 62 12.07 -21.00 -6.72
N SER A 63 12.19 -19.69 -6.95
CA SER A 63 13.41 -18.92 -6.65
C SER A 63 13.51 -18.45 -5.19
N VAL A 64 12.48 -18.71 -4.37
CA VAL A 64 12.47 -18.39 -2.94
C VAL A 64 12.95 -19.60 -2.15
N SER A 65 13.78 -19.39 -1.14
CA SER A 65 14.28 -20.45 -0.25
C SER A 65 13.15 -21.06 0.57
N ASP A 66 13.31 -22.32 0.98
CA ASP A 66 12.25 -23.01 1.73
C ASP A 66 11.99 -22.36 3.09
N GLU A 67 13.03 -21.89 3.79
CA GLU A 67 12.88 -21.12 5.04
C GLU A 67 12.07 -19.83 4.84
N ALA A 68 12.28 -19.12 3.73
CA ALA A 68 11.52 -17.91 3.43
C ALA A 68 10.06 -18.22 3.04
N LYS A 69 9.79 -19.40 2.44
CA LYS A 69 8.42 -19.87 2.18
C LYS A 69 7.70 -20.25 3.47
N GLU A 70 8.38 -20.89 4.42
CA GLU A 70 7.81 -21.21 5.73
C GLU A 70 7.47 -19.95 6.51
N SER A 71 8.40 -19.00 6.61
CA SER A 71 8.13 -17.70 7.24
C SER A 71 6.98 -16.95 6.54
N ALA A 72 6.87 -17.06 5.21
CA ALA A 72 5.76 -16.47 4.48
C ALA A 72 4.41 -17.14 4.79
N LYS A 73 4.38 -18.46 5.04
CA LYS A 73 3.18 -19.18 5.49
C LYS A 73 2.76 -18.75 6.89
N GLU A 74 3.69 -18.73 7.85
CA GLU A 74 3.41 -18.35 9.24
C GLU A 74 2.79 -16.95 9.33
N ARG A 75 3.37 -15.98 8.60
CA ARG A 75 2.84 -14.61 8.54
C ARG A 75 1.48 -14.53 7.87
N LEU A 76 1.17 -15.46 6.96
CA LEU A 76 -0.11 -15.50 6.27
C LEU A 76 -1.21 -16.08 7.17
N GLU A 77 -0.86 -17.08 7.97
CA GLU A 77 -1.72 -17.63 9.03
C GLU A 77 -1.97 -16.63 10.15
N GLU A 78 -0.94 -15.89 10.61
CA GLU A 78 -1.09 -14.80 11.60
C GLU A 78 -2.05 -13.70 11.12
N MET A 79 -2.08 -13.45 9.81
CA MET A 79 -3.00 -12.50 9.18
C MET A 79 -4.42 -13.06 8.96
N GLY A 80 -4.66 -14.35 9.23
CA GLY A 80 -5.96 -15.02 9.06
C GLY A 80 -6.42 -15.15 7.60
N ALA A 81 -5.48 -15.30 6.65
CA ALA A 81 -5.71 -15.20 5.19
C ALA A 81 -5.51 -16.50 4.40
#